data_AF-A0A6C0D8P4-F1
#
_entry.id   AF-A0A6C0D8P4-F1
#
_cell.length_a   1.000
_cell.length_b   1.000
_cell.length_c   1.000
_cell.angle_alpha   90.00
_cell.angle_beta   90.00
_cell.angle_gamma   90.00
#
_symmetry.space_group_name_H-M   'P 1'
#
loop_
_entity.id
_entity.type
_entity.pdbx_description
1 polymer ?
#
loop_
_entity_poly.entity_id
_entity_poly.type
_entity_poly.pdbx_seq_one_letter_code
_entity_poly.pdbx_strand_id
1 'polypeptide(L)'
;MVESTDVVLYTNPDPQTRKRKIYCKQELIIQSLQHFYTDRSDIQEILMLFEGNSEISLRLIDWFVTNYSKIHNISYIHKGQEFFVYIDYKNQLKAYSKKLFDPFCRRERIMFQLKDVPPFITTVGKLNFFRWAIEKGIIDYIKMDLKHVEKEMNSSAREIQKIRKEEKKPSDSKKRMTRRKALISDNVSSKQMQKHFTPIEISFD
;
A
#
# COMPACT_ATOMS: atom_id res chain seq x y z
N MET A 1 -76.30 -5.80 -5.19
CA MET A 1 -75.44 -4.75 -5.75
C MET A 1 -74.70 -4.10 -4.61
N VAL A 2 -73.47 -4.55 -4.33
CA VAL A 2 -72.52 -3.83 -3.48
C VAL A 2 -71.18 -4.01 -4.19
N GLU A 3 -70.65 -2.90 -4.69
CA GLU A 3 -69.50 -2.84 -5.59
C GLU A 3 -68.22 -2.77 -4.75
N SER A 4 -67.34 -3.77 -4.90
CA SER A 4 -66.06 -3.84 -4.22
C SER A 4 -65.08 -2.87 -4.88
N THR A 5 -64.69 -1.81 -4.17
CA THR A 5 -63.60 -0.92 -4.61
C THR A 5 -62.28 -1.38 -4.02
N ASP A 6 -61.49 -2.11 -4.82
CA ASP A 6 -60.09 -2.42 -4.51
C ASP A 6 -59.23 -1.16 -4.63
N VAL A 7 -58.69 -0.70 -3.50
CA VAL A 7 -57.74 0.42 -3.45
C VAL A 7 -56.36 -0.09 -3.89
N VAL A 8 -56.01 0.13 -5.15
CA VAL A 8 -54.68 -0.17 -5.69
C VAL A 8 -53.69 0.88 -5.16
N LEU A 9 -52.90 0.51 -4.15
CA LEU A 9 -51.80 1.32 -3.65
C LEU A 9 -50.64 1.30 -4.66
N TYR A 10 -50.58 2.30 -5.54
CA TYR A 10 -49.38 2.56 -6.32
C TYR A 10 -48.33 3.22 -5.41
N THR A 11 -47.39 2.42 -4.90
CA THR A 11 -46.15 2.96 -4.34
C THR A 11 -45.33 3.54 -5.49
N ASN A 12 -45.29 4.87 -5.61
CA ASN A 12 -44.35 5.53 -6.51
C ASN A 12 -42.92 5.13 -6.10
N PRO A 13 -42.12 4.50 -6.98
CA PRO A 13 -40.73 4.21 -6.65
C PRO A 13 -39.98 5.53 -6.44
N ASP A 14 -39.35 5.66 -5.28
CA ASP A 14 -38.56 6.82 -4.87
C ASP A 14 -37.59 7.24 -6.00
N PRO A 15 -37.62 8.51 -6.46
CA PRO A 15 -36.74 8.99 -7.52
C PRO A 15 -35.24 8.87 -7.21
N GLN A 16 -34.84 8.61 -5.95
CA GLN A 16 -33.46 8.27 -5.60
C GLN A 16 -33.00 6.89 -6.09
N THR A 17 -33.92 5.99 -6.46
CA THR A 17 -33.57 4.68 -7.06
C THR A 17 -33.26 4.74 -8.56
N ARG A 18 -33.11 5.93 -9.15
CA ARG A 18 -32.59 6.09 -10.52
C ARG A 18 -31.16 5.58 -10.65
N LYS A 19 -31.02 4.31 -11.07
CA LYS A 19 -29.95 3.70 -11.89
C LYS A 19 -28.57 4.39 -11.84
N ARG A 20 -28.00 4.66 -10.66
CA ARG A 20 -26.56 4.94 -10.58
C ARG A 20 -25.86 3.59 -10.64
N LYS A 21 -25.02 3.39 -11.65
CA LYS A 21 -24.16 2.20 -11.73
C LYS A 21 -23.38 2.11 -10.41
N ILE A 22 -23.66 1.09 -9.61
CA ILE A 22 -22.94 0.87 -8.36
C ILE A 22 -21.55 0.40 -8.78
N TYR A 23 -20.58 1.31 -8.72
CA TYR A 23 -19.21 0.99 -9.07
C TYR A 23 -18.61 0.10 -7.99
N CYS A 24 -18.04 -1.02 -8.40
CA CYS A 24 -17.29 -1.87 -7.48
C CYS A 24 -16.08 -1.10 -6.95
N LYS A 25 -15.63 -1.42 -5.72
CA LYS A 25 -14.45 -0.77 -5.09
C LYS A 25 -13.23 -0.67 -6.01
N GLN A 26 -13.01 -1.69 -6.83
CA GLN A 26 -11.93 -1.74 -7.82
C GLN A 26 -12.11 -0.71 -8.96
N GLU A 27 -13.33 -0.52 -9.46
CA GLU A 27 -13.62 0.44 -10.53
C GLU A 27 -13.41 1.89 -10.06
N LEU A 28 -13.84 2.20 -8.83
CA LEU A 28 -13.60 3.52 -8.22
C LEU A 28 -12.10 3.83 -8.10
N ILE A 29 -11.29 2.83 -7.72
CA ILE A 29 -9.83 2.99 -7.64
C ILE A 29 -9.27 3.19 -9.04
N ILE A 30 -9.69 2.42 -10.04
CA ILE A 30 -9.21 2.57 -11.43
C ILE A 30 -9.52 3.97 -11.95
N GLN A 31 -10.74 4.47 -11.75
CA GLN A 31 -11.13 5.82 -12.16
C GLN A 31 -10.28 6.89 -11.45
N SER A 32 -10.05 6.72 -10.15
CA SER A 32 -9.18 7.63 -9.38
C SER A 32 -7.73 7.60 -9.86
N LEU A 33 -7.22 6.42 -10.24
CA LEU A 33 -5.87 6.27 -10.82
C LEU A 33 -5.79 6.91 -12.21
N GLN A 34 -6.82 6.75 -13.05
CA GLN A 34 -6.87 7.40 -14.36
C GLN A 34 -6.76 8.92 -14.20
N HIS A 35 -7.57 9.51 -13.32
CA HIS A 35 -7.49 10.94 -13.06
C HIS A 35 -6.11 11.35 -12.54
N PHE A 36 -5.54 10.59 -11.60
CA PHE A 36 -4.23 10.87 -11.03
C PHE A 36 -3.09 10.86 -12.06
N TYR A 37 -3.12 9.98 -13.06
CA TYR A 37 -2.04 9.83 -14.04
C TYR A 37 -2.26 10.61 -15.34
N THR A 38 -3.46 11.12 -15.63
CA THR A 38 -3.77 11.74 -16.94
C THR A 38 -3.12 13.11 -17.11
N ASP A 39 -3.17 13.98 -16.09
CA ASP A 39 -2.76 15.38 -16.21
C ASP A 39 -1.36 15.67 -15.62
N ARG A 40 -0.52 14.63 -15.51
CA ARG A 40 0.80 14.75 -14.87
C ARG A 40 1.91 15.04 -15.86
N SER A 41 2.70 16.08 -15.57
CA SER A 41 3.88 16.45 -16.35
C SER A 41 5.01 15.42 -16.25
N ASP A 42 5.11 14.70 -15.13
CA ASP A 42 6.16 13.72 -14.85
C ASP A 42 5.75 12.28 -15.20
N ILE A 43 4.74 12.11 -16.06
CA ILE A 43 4.24 10.79 -16.43
C ILE A 43 5.31 9.91 -17.09
N GLN A 44 6.22 10.51 -17.88
CA GLN A 44 7.32 9.78 -18.52
C GLN A 44 8.29 9.17 -17.49
N GLU A 45 8.62 9.90 -16.42
CA GLU A 45 9.48 9.36 -15.35
C GLU A 45 8.79 8.20 -14.61
N ILE A 46 7.48 8.31 -14.39
CA ILE A 46 6.67 7.25 -13.77
C ILE A 46 6.62 6.01 -14.66
N LEU A 47 6.54 6.17 -15.98
CA LEU A 47 6.61 5.04 -16.91
C LEU A 47 7.97 4.36 -16.86
N MET A 48 9.08 5.13 -16.79
CA MET A 48 10.41 4.55 -16.60
C MET A 48 10.50 3.74 -15.28
N LEU A 49 9.86 4.22 -14.20
CA LEU A 49 9.72 3.47 -12.94
C LEU A 49 8.88 2.19 -13.09
N PHE A 50 7.86 2.20 -13.94
CA PHE A 50 7.05 1.01 -14.21
C PHE A 50 7.80 -0.04 -15.02
N GLU A 51 8.56 0.39 -16.01
CA GLU A 51 9.38 -0.47 -16.87
C GLU A 51 10.63 -0.99 -16.13
N GLY A 52 11.09 -0.26 -15.11
CA GLY A 52 12.29 -0.58 -14.35
C GLY A 52 13.57 -0.03 -14.98
N ASN A 53 13.46 0.97 -15.85
CA ASN A 53 14.56 1.68 -16.49
C ASN A 53 15.10 2.84 -15.64
N SER A 54 14.42 3.16 -14.54
CA SER A 54 14.85 4.16 -13.56
C SER A 54 15.91 3.62 -12.60
N GLU A 55 16.70 4.52 -12.01
CA GLU A 55 17.67 4.19 -10.96
C GLU A 55 17.01 3.48 -9.77
N ILE A 56 15.80 3.92 -9.39
CA ILE A 56 15.03 3.29 -8.32
C ILE A 56 14.19 2.16 -8.90
N SER A 57 14.47 0.94 -8.48
CA SER A 57 13.63 -0.21 -8.85
C SER A 57 12.41 -0.35 -7.94
N LEU A 58 11.34 -0.97 -8.46
CA LEU A 58 10.16 -1.31 -7.65
C LEU A 58 10.50 -2.16 -6.41
N ARG A 59 11.48 -3.06 -6.52
CA ARG A 59 11.97 -3.89 -5.41
C ARG A 59 12.62 -3.06 -4.32
N LEU A 60 13.35 -2.01 -4.70
CA LEU A 60 13.98 -1.10 -3.76
C LEU A 60 12.94 -0.34 -2.95
N ILE A 61 11.91 0.20 -3.61
CA ILE A 61 10.82 0.92 -2.93
C ILE A 61 10.06 -0.02 -1.98
N ASP A 62 9.70 -1.22 -2.43
CA ASP A 62 9.03 -2.22 -1.57
C ASP A 62 9.90 -2.61 -0.37
N TRP A 63 11.19 -2.87 -0.59
CA TRP A 63 12.12 -3.20 0.51
C TRP A 63 12.26 -2.03 1.49
N PHE A 64 12.29 -0.79 0.98
CA PHE A 64 12.35 0.41 1.79
C PHE A 64 11.13 0.53 2.71
N VAL A 65 9.92 0.43 2.16
CA VAL A 65 8.68 0.61 2.95
C VAL A 65 8.36 -0.59 3.86
N THR A 66 8.87 -1.78 3.54
CA THR A 66 8.60 -2.99 4.35
C THR A 66 9.65 -3.27 5.42
N ASN A 67 10.93 -2.96 5.15
CA ASN A 67 12.05 -3.31 6.02
C ASN A 67 12.83 -2.08 6.48
N TYR A 68 13.40 -1.30 5.55
CA TYR A 68 14.27 -0.18 5.90
C TYR A 68 13.59 0.82 6.84
N SER A 69 12.40 1.29 6.45
CA SER A 69 11.59 2.22 7.24
C SER A 69 11.17 1.68 8.60
N LYS A 70 11.03 0.35 8.72
CA LYS A 70 10.72 -0.31 9.98
C LYS A 70 11.93 -0.37 10.90
N ILE A 71 13.09 -0.68 10.37
CA ILE A 71 14.34 -0.84 11.12
C ILE A 71 14.80 0.52 11.65
N HIS A 72 14.78 1.53 10.78
CA HIS A 72 15.25 2.89 11.08
C HIS A 72 14.14 3.83 11.59
N ASN A 73 12.92 3.31 11.78
CA ASN A 73 11.74 4.08 12.23
C ASN A 73 11.54 5.39 11.45
N ILE A 74 11.61 5.30 10.11
CA ILE A 74 11.59 6.47 9.24
C ILE A 74 10.25 7.20 9.35
N SER A 75 10.34 8.47 9.74
CA SER A 75 9.23 9.41 9.79
C SER A 75 9.67 10.78 9.30
N TYR A 76 8.73 11.53 8.73
CA TYR A 76 8.95 12.90 8.29
C TYR A 76 7.63 13.66 8.26
N ILE A 77 7.69 15.00 8.24
CA ILE A 77 6.51 15.84 8.12
C ILE A 77 6.10 15.88 6.65
N HIS A 78 4.87 15.48 6.36
CA HIS A 78 4.27 15.52 5.03
C HIS A 78 2.94 16.28 5.10
N LYS A 79 2.84 17.39 4.36
CA LYS A 79 1.65 18.28 4.36
C LYS A 79 1.21 18.71 5.78
N GLY A 80 2.18 19.01 6.64
CA GLY A 80 1.94 19.47 8.02
C GLY A 80 1.56 18.37 9.02
N GLN A 81 1.61 17.10 8.63
CA GLN A 81 1.34 15.97 9.52
C GLN A 81 2.54 15.03 9.61
N GLU A 82 2.76 14.42 10.77
CA GLU A 82 3.77 13.37 10.92
C GLU A 82 3.38 12.13 10.12
N PHE A 83 4.28 11.69 9.27
CA PHE A 83 4.11 10.52 8.42
C PHE A 83 5.12 9.45 8.78
N PHE A 84 4.64 8.35 9.36
CA PHE A 84 5.43 7.15 9.62
C PHE A 84 5.29 6.17 8.45
N VAL A 85 6.34 6.04 7.64
CA VAL A 85 6.31 5.29 6.37
C VAL A 85 5.79 3.87 6.56
N TYR A 86 6.35 3.13 7.53
CA TYR A 86 5.99 1.74 7.77
C TYR A 86 4.54 1.56 8.26
N ILE A 87 4.07 2.46 9.12
CA ILE A 87 2.72 2.41 9.70
C ILE A 87 1.69 2.71 8.62
N ASP A 88 1.90 3.79 7.86
CA ASP A 88 0.99 4.17 6.78
C ASP A 88 0.92 3.09 5.71
N TYR A 89 2.06 2.53 5.28
CA TYR A 89 2.09 1.40 4.34
C TYR A 89 1.22 0.22 4.81
N LYS A 90 1.29 -0.14 6.11
CA LYS A 90 0.42 -1.19 6.66
C LYS A 90 -1.05 -0.80 6.67
N ASN A 91 -1.36 0.47 6.91
CA ASN A 91 -2.73 0.97 6.85
C ASN A 91 -3.28 0.91 5.41
N GLN A 92 -2.47 1.27 4.40
CA GLN A 92 -2.85 1.12 2.99
C GLN A 92 -3.15 -0.34 2.62
N LEU A 93 -2.30 -1.28 3.05
CA LEU A 93 -2.53 -2.70 2.83
C LEU A 93 -3.82 -3.21 3.49
N LYS A 94 -4.21 -2.66 4.64
CA LYS A 94 -5.49 -3.00 5.30
C LYS A 94 -6.67 -2.39 4.52
N ALA A 95 -6.58 -1.12 4.15
CA ALA A 95 -7.65 -0.39 3.47
C ALA A 95 -7.94 -0.97 2.07
N TYR A 96 -6.90 -1.27 1.30
CA TYR A 96 -7.01 -1.69 -0.09
C TYR A 96 -6.89 -3.20 -0.30
N SER A 97 -6.55 -3.96 0.74
CA SER A 97 -6.08 -5.35 0.63
C SER A 97 -4.79 -5.48 -0.17
N LYS A 98 -4.13 -6.63 -0.10
CA LYS A 98 -2.98 -6.92 -0.96
C LYS A 98 -3.34 -6.85 -2.45
N LYS A 99 -4.56 -7.22 -2.85
CA LYS A 99 -4.97 -7.25 -4.27
C LYS A 99 -4.86 -5.88 -4.94
N LEU A 100 -5.18 -4.80 -4.22
CA LEU A 100 -5.32 -3.46 -4.80
C LEU A 100 -4.19 -2.50 -4.36
N PHE A 101 -3.16 -2.99 -3.68
CA PHE A 101 -2.05 -2.14 -3.22
C PHE A 101 -0.68 -2.81 -3.19
N ASP A 102 -0.59 -4.15 -3.08
CA ASP A 102 0.73 -4.80 -3.10
C ASP A 102 1.25 -4.85 -4.55
N PRO A 103 2.38 -4.20 -4.87
CA PRO A 103 2.88 -4.11 -6.23
C PRO A 103 3.35 -5.45 -6.79
N PHE A 104 3.66 -6.43 -5.93
CA PHE A 104 4.05 -7.78 -6.34
C PHE A 104 2.88 -8.77 -6.33
N CYS A 105 1.66 -8.33 -6.03
CA CYS A 105 0.48 -9.17 -6.09
C CYS A 105 0.12 -9.50 -7.55
N ARG A 106 0.40 -10.73 -7.99
CA ARG A 106 0.20 -11.22 -9.36
C ARG A 106 -1.25 -11.64 -9.63
N ARG A 107 -2.19 -10.72 -9.46
CA ARG A 107 -3.62 -10.98 -9.71
C ARG A 107 -4.02 -10.45 -11.09
N GLU A 108 -5.23 -9.95 -11.17
CA GLU A 108 -5.88 -9.45 -12.38
C GLU A 108 -5.07 -8.31 -13.00
N ARG A 109 -4.63 -8.52 -14.24
CA ARG A 109 -3.99 -7.49 -15.05
C ARG A 109 -5.09 -6.74 -15.80
N ILE A 110 -4.94 -5.43 -15.88
CA ILE A 110 -5.83 -4.53 -16.59
C ILE A 110 -5.06 -3.87 -17.73
N MET A 111 -5.77 -3.57 -18.81
CA MET A 111 -5.27 -2.67 -19.84
C MET A 111 -5.46 -1.24 -19.33
N PHE A 112 -4.35 -0.51 -19.15
CA PHE A 112 -4.38 0.86 -18.67
C PHE A 112 -3.98 1.79 -19.82
N GLN A 113 -4.78 2.84 -20.03
CA GLN A 113 -4.61 3.79 -21.12
C GLN A 113 -4.54 5.21 -20.55
N LEU A 114 -3.59 5.98 -21.08
CA LEU A 114 -3.42 7.40 -20.79
C LEU A 114 -3.50 8.18 -22.11
N LYS A 115 -3.75 9.49 -22.04
CA LYS A 115 -4.03 10.32 -23.21
C LYS A 115 -2.89 10.32 -24.24
N ASP A 116 -1.64 10.36 -23.77
CA ASP A 116 -0.45 10.54 -24.60
C ASP A 116 0.56 9.37 -24.48
N VAL A 117 0.09 8.20 -24.04
CA VAL A 117 0.93 7.01 -23.82
C VAL A 117 0.26 5.80 -24.47
N PRO A 118 1.01 4.93 -25.17
CA PRO A 118 0.45 3.69 -25.68
C PRO A 118 -0.17 2.88 -24.55
N PRO A 119 -1.36 2.29 -24.76
CA PRO A 119 -1.97 1.42 -23.77
C PRO A 119 -1.01 0.31 -23.32
N PHE A 120 -0.93 0.04 -22.02
CA PHE A 120 -0.05 -0.98 -21.46
C PHE A 120 -0.75 -1.88 -20.43
N ILE A 121 -0.23 -3.10 -20.27
CA ILE A 121 -0.79 -4.07 -19.33
C ILE A 121 -0.13 -3.90 -17.97
N THR A 122 -0.92 -3.66 -16.94
CA THR A 122 -0.43 -3.50 -15.56
C THR A 122 -1.44 -4.04 -14.54
N THR A 123 -1.15 -3.94 -13.25
CA THR A 123 -2.09 -4.31 -12.18
C THR A 123 -2.53 -3.06 -11.41
N VAL A 124 -3.77 -3.06 -10.91
CA VAL A 124 -4.29 -1.98 -10.05
C VAL A 124 -3.40 -1.80 -8.82
N GLY A 125 -2.93 -2.89 -8.22
CA GLY A 125 -2.03 -2.83 -7.06
C GLY A 125 -0.72 -2.13 -7.34
N LYS A 126 -0.08 -2.39 -8.49
CA LYS A 126 1.15 -1.71 -8.89
C LYS A 126 0.91 -0.21 -9.07
N LEU A 127 -0.12 0.17 -9.82
CA LEU A 127 -0.47 1.58 -10.04
C LEU A 127 -0.79 2.32 -8.74
N ASN A 128 -1.56 1.69 -7.85
CA ASN A 128 -1.97 2.30 -6.60
C ASN A 128 -0.80 2.44 -5.60
N PHE A 129 0.10 1.45 -5.58
CA PHE A 129 1.34 1.52 -4.80
C PHE A 129 2.19 2.71 -5.20
N PHE A 130 2.44 2.89 -6.50
CA PHE A 130 3.24 4.01 -7.00
C PHE A 130 2.55 5.35 -6.77
N ARG A 131 1.23 5.42 -6.97
CA ARG A 131 0.47 6.63 -6.64
C ARG A 131 0.74 7.06 -5.20
N TRP A 132 0.58 6.14 -4.26
CA TRP A 132 0.84 6.42 -2.84
C TRP A 132 2.31 6.79 -2.58
N ALA A 133 3.26 6.06 -3.17
CA ALA A 133 4.69 6.33 -2.97
C ALA A 133 5.08 7.73 -3.46
N ILE A 134 4.49 8.18 -4.58
CA ILE A 134 4.72 9.51 -5.13
C ILE A 134 4.01 10.58 -4.30
N GLU A 135 2.71 10.39 -4.01
CA GLU A 135 1.92 11.35 -3.22
C GLU A 135 2.54 11.62 -1.84
N LYS A 136 3.17 10.60 -1.23
CA LYS A 136 3.84 10.72 0.07
C LYS A 136 5.31 11.12 -0.01
N GLY A 137 5.88 11.32 -1.20
CA GLY A 137 7.28 11.70 -1.38
C GLY A 137 8.29 10.61 -0.98
N ILE A 138 7.87 9.33 -0.97
CA ILE A 138 8.73 8.20 -0.60
C ILE A 138 9.84 8.01 -1.63
N ILE A 139 9.52 8.19 -2.91
CA ILE A 139 10.50 8.05 -4.00
C ILE A 139 11.60 9.10 -3.84
N ASP A 140 11.23 10.35 -3.57
CA ASP A 140 12.19 11.44 -3.40
C ASP A 140 13.06 11.23 -2.16
N TYR A 141 12.47 10.73 -1.06
CA TYR A 141 13.23 10.36 0.13
C TYR A 141 14.27 9.28 -0.16
N ILE A 142 13.92 8.25 -0.95
CA ILE A 142 14.87 7.21 -1.36
C ILE A 142 15.97 7.80 -2.25
N LYS A 143 15.65 8.73 -3.17
CA LYS A 143 16.65 9.38 -4.04
C LYS A 143 17.73 10.12 -3.24
N MET A 144 17.36 10.76 -2.12
CA MET A 144 18.30 11.52 -1.29
C MET A 144 19.41 10.66 -0.69
N ASP A 145 19.14 9.39 -0.36
CA ASP A 145 20.11 8.47 0.24
C ASP A 145 20.14 7.10 -0.45
N LEU A 146 20.08 7.12 -1.78
CA LEU A 146 19.92 5.93 -2.61
C LEU A 146 21.01 4.89 -2.34
N LYS A 147 22.27 5.32 -2.31
CA LYS A 147 23.44 4.45 -2.15
C LYS A 147 23.41 3.68 -0.83
N HIS A 148 22.97 4.33 0.25
CA HIS A 148 22.90 3.69 1.55
C HIS A 148 21.79 2.64 1.59
N VAL A 149 20.59 3.01 1.11
CA VAL A 149 19.43 2.11 1.05
C VAL A 149 19.75 0.87 0.20
N GLU A 150 20.38 1.03 -0.96
CA GLU A 150 20.79 -0.09 -1.81
C GLU A 150 21.83 -1.00 -1.15
N LYS A 151 22.82 -0.42 -0.48
CA LYS A 151 23.85 -1.19 0.24
C LYS A 151 23.24 -2.03 1.35
N GLU A 152 22.31 -1.47 2.12
CA GLU A 152 21.61 -2.23 3.15
C GLU A 152 20.70 -3.31 2.56
N MET A 153 19.98 -3.02 1.47
CA MET A 153 19.15 -4.01 0.77
C MET A 153 20.00 -5.22 0.35
N ASN A 154 21.14 -4.97 -0.27
CA ASN A 154 22.08 -6.01 -0.71
C ASN A 154 22.66 -6.79 0.47
N SER A 155 22.98 -6.12 1.56
CA SER A 155 23.51 -6.75 2.79
C SER A 155 22.46 -7.65 3.44
N SER A 156 21.22 -7.16 3.57
CA SER A 156 20.07 -7.93 4.05
C SER A 156 19.80 -9.16 3.18
N ALA A 157 19.86 -9.01 1.85
CA ALA A 157 19.67 -10.12 0.93
C ALA A 157 20.76 -11.21 1.10
N ARG A 158 22.02 -10.83 1.28
CA ARG A 158 23.13 -11.76 1.55
C ARG A 158 22.94 -12.49 2.88
N GLU A 159 22.51 -11.78 3.92
CA GLU A 159 22.27 -12.37 5.23
C GLU A 159 21.13 -13.40 5.20
N ILE A 160 20.03 -13.07 4.53
CA ILE A 160 18.91 -14.00 4.30
C ILE A 160 19.39 -15.27 3.57
N GLN A 161 20.33 -15.14 2.63
CA GLN A 161 20.88 -16.30 1.93
C GLN A 161 21.75 -17.18 2.83
N LYS A 162 22.56 -16.60 3.74
CA LYS A 162 23.37 -17.34 4.70
C LYS A 162 22.48 -18.15 5.66
N ILE A 163 21.49 -17.50 6.27
CA ILE A 163 20.53 -18.16 7.18
C ILE A 163 19.86 -19.35 6.48
N ARG A 164 19.44 -19.19 5.22
CA ARG A 164 18.84 -20.29 4.43
C ARG A 164 19.78 -21.46 4.15
N LYS A 165 21.10 -21.22 4.08
CA LYS A 165 22.09 -22.29 3.92
C LYS A 165 22.32 -23.03 5.23
N GLU A 166 22.28 -22.33 6.36
CA GLU A 166 22.43 -22.91 7.70
C GLU A 166 21.19 -23.74 8.12
N GLU A 167 19.97 -23.27 7.81
CA GLU A 167 18.72 -24.01 8.07
C GLU A 167 18.58 -25.33 7.28
N LYS A 168 19.37 -25.53 6.23
CA LYS A 168 19.37 -26.77 5.43
C LYS A 168 20.25 -27.89 6.01
N LYS A 169 21.00 -27.62 7.08
CA LYS A 169 21.70 -28.69 7.82
C LYS A 169 20.65 -29.46 8.65
N PRO A 170 20.61 -30.80 8.60
CA PRO A 170 19.67 -31.56 9.39
C PRO A 170 20.06 -31.42 10.86
N SER A 171 19.31 -30.63 11.62
CA SER A 171 19.37 -30.65 13.07
C SER A 171 17.98 -31.06 13.57
N ASP A 172 17.94 -32.22 14.21
CA ASP A 172 16.77 -32.70 14.91
C ASP A 172 16.33 -31.66 15.95
N SER A 173 15.02 -31.42 16.00
CA SER A 173 14.33 -30.59 16.99
C SER A 173 14.64 -29.08 16.94
N LYS A 174 13.76 -28.32 16.28
CA LYS A 174 13.26 -27.01 16.79
C LYS A 174 12.03 -26.54 16.04
N LYS A 175 11.03 -26.09 16.82
CA LYS A 175 9.77 -25.49 16.35
C LYS A 175 10.04 -24.46 15.25
N ARG A 176 9.33 -24.55 14.12
CA ARG A 176 9.38 -23.60 13.00
C ARG A 176 9.08 -22.18 13.49
N MET A 177 10.11 -21.40 13.83
CA MET A 177 9.98 -19.96 13.98
C MET A 177 9.71 -19.38 12.58
N THR A 178 8.63 -18.61 12.42
CA THR A 178 8.33 -17.98 11.14
C THR A 178 9.39 -16.92 10.80
N ARG A 179 9.96 -16.98 9.59
CA ARG A 179 11.03 -16.12 9.02
C ARG A 179 10.97 -14.62 9.32
N ARG A 180 9.78 -14.06 9.61
CA ARG A 180 9.60 -12.65 10.00
C ARG A 180 10.16 -12.30 11.38
N LYS A 181 10.28 -13.26 12.31
CA LYS A 181 10.76 -13.02 13.67
C LYS A 181 12.29 -12.98 13.79
N ALA A 182 13.02 -13.66 12.90
CA ALA A 182 14.48 -13.72 12.99
C ALA A 182 15.17 -12.42 12.54
N LEU A 183 14.58 -11.68 11.59
CA LEU A 183 15.14 -10.44 11.05
C LEU A 183 14.65 -9.18 11.77
N ILE A 184 13.53 -9.28 12.47
CA ILE A 184 12.90 -8.18 13.17
C ILE A 184 13.08 -8.49 14.66
N SER A 185 14.06 -7.84 15.29
CA SER A 185 14.07 -7.67 16.75
C SER A 185 12.64 -7.31 17.18
N ASP A 186 12.05 -8.16 18.03
CA ASP A 186 10.66 -8.04 18.48
C ASP A 186 10.35 -6.56 18.82
N ASN A 187 9.49 -5.97 17.98
CA ASN A 187 8.91 -4.63 18.09
C ASN A 187 9.85 -3.52 18.60
N VAL A 188 10.80 -3.07 17.76
CA VAL A 188 11.56 -1.82 18.01
C VAL A 188 10.61 -0.64 18.28
N SER A 189 9.51 -0.54 17.53
CA SER A 189 8.50 0.53 17.69
C SER A 189 7.76 0.50 19.03
N SER A 190 7.52 -0.66 19.66
CA SER A 190 6.88 -0.73 20.98
C SER A 190 7.87 -0.62 22.15
N LYS A 191 9.18 -0.68 21.87
CA LYS A 191 10.23 -0.45 22.88
C LYS A 191 10.56 1.05 23.03
N GLN A 192 10.24 1.87 22.03
CA GLN A 192 10.46 3.32 22.02
C GLN A 192 9.22 4.15 22.43
N MET A 193 8.14 3.51 22.89
CA MET A 193 6.95 4.23 23.35
C MET A 193 7.11 4.63 24.81
N GLN A 194 7.22 5.92 25.10
CA GLN A 194 7.22 6.42 26.47
C GLN A 194 5.82 6.22 27.07
N LYS A 195 5.74 5.45 28.15
CA LYS A 195 4.48 5.22 28.88
C LYS A 195 4.31 6.34 29.89
N HIS A 196 3.35 7.23 29.65
CA HIS A 196 2.92 8.20 30.65
C HIS A 196 1.77 7.61 31.46
N PHE A 197 1.95 7.48 32.77
CA PHE A 197 0.89 7.12 33.69
C PHE A 197 0.21 8.42 34.14
N THR A 198 -0.86 8.81 33.45
CA THR A 198 -1.73 9.90 33.88
C THR A 198 -3.06 9.30 34.36
N PRO A 199 -3.53 9.62 35.58
CA PRO A 199 -4.87 9.25 36.00
C PRO A 199 -5.88 9.91 35.05
N ILE A 200 -6.78 9.12 34.48
CA ILE A 200 -7.89 9.61 33.67
C ILE A 200 -9.04 9.85 34.65
N GLU A 201 -9.27 11.11 35.02
CA GLU A 201 -10.47 11.48 35.76
C GLU A 201 -11.62 11.66 34.76
N ILE A 202 -12.67 10.86 34.94
CA ILE A 202 -13.90 10.97 34.16
C ILE A 202 -14.92 11.64 35.07
N SER A 203 -15.22 12.91 34.80
CA SER A 203 -16.35 13.61 35.40
C SER A 203 -17.57 13.43 34.51
N PHE A 204 -18.70 13.05 35.11
CA PHE A 204 -20.00 13.07 34.44
C PHE A 204 -20.78 14.27 34.99
N ASP A 205 -21.10 15.22 34.11
CA ASP A 205 -22.16 16.23 34.33
C ASP A 205 -23.52 15.67 33.90
#